data_AF-A0A959Z0S9-F1
#
_entry.id   AF-A0A959Z0S9-F1
#
_cell.length_a   1.000
_cell.length_b   1.000
_cell.length_c   1.000
_cell.angle_alpha   90.00
_cell.angle_beta   90.00
_cell.angle_gamma   90.00
#
_symmetry.space_group_name_H-M   'P 1'
#
loop_
_entity.id
_entity.type
_entity.pdbx_description
1 polymer ?
#
loop_
_entity_poly.entity_id
_entity_poly.type
_entity_poly.pdbx_seq_one_letter_code
_entity_poly.pdbx_strand_id
1 'polypeptide(L)'
;VRDLGVVYWNDRSLYLDKDTVYAYEGLYVDNIFDVGDLVVDEEYFRDTLALNYATKAQWRMLPSQAMVRLYTRPWQRVGLAVSVRQVVIPGFVPEVGLQAWMHPSNAWRWGLAVRYGGFTTWQAGLQLEGAPGRHLYLHAELPDLVGLASPEGLGRAANAALGWRF
;
A
#
# COMPACT_ATOMS: atom_id res chain seq x y z
N VAL A 1 8.30 14.56 3.62
CA VAL A 1 7.87 13.60 4.67
C VAL A 1 6.40 13.86 4.94
N ARG A 2 5.60 12.82 5.16
CA ARG A 2 4.18 12.89 5.50
C ARG A 2 3.91 12.15 6.80
N ASP A 3 2.96 12.66 7.58
CA ASP A 3 2.39 12.01 8.76
C ASP A 3 3.41 11.60 9.83
N LEU A 4 4.52 12.36 9.92
CA LEU A 4 5.51 12.18 10.97
C LEU A 4 4.92 12.65 12.30
N GLY A 5 4.63 11.71 13.19
CA GLY A 5 4.08 12.00 14.49
C GLY A 5 4.26 10.85 15.47
N VAL A 6 3.97 11.15 16.72
CA VAL A 6 3.97 10.19 17.82
C VAL A 6 2.63 10.29 18.53
N VAL A 7 2.10 9.16 18.98
CA VAL A 7 0.94 9.09 19.85
C VAL A 7 1.38 8.53 21.19
N TYR A 8 0.89 9.18 22.24
CA TYR A 8 0.98 8.66 23.59
C TYR A 8 -0.31 7.94 23.94
N TRP A 9 -0.18 6.64 24.20
CA TRP A 9 -1.22 5.81 24.78
C TRP A 9 -1.08 5.88 26.30
N ASN A 10 -2.18 6.21 26.98
CA ASN A 10 -2.19 6.32 28.44
C ASN A 10 -2.17 4.94 29.11
N ASP A 11 -2.10 4.95 30.44
CA ASP A 11 -2.10 3.78 31.32
C ASP A 11 -3.39 2.93 31.27
N ARG A 12 -4.46 3.43 30.64
CA ARG A 12 -5.70 2.67 30.38
C ARG A 12 -5.69 1.94 29.05
N SER A 13 -4.62 2.06 28.27
CA SER A 13 -4.52 1.43 26.95
C SER A 13 -4.13 -0.04 27.06
N LEU A 14 -4.77 -0.88 26.25
CA LEU A 14 -4.43 -2.29 26.15
C LEU A 14 -3.16 -2.44 25.29
N TYR A 15 -2.15 -3.08 25.86
CA TYR A 15 -0.89 -3.45 25.25
C TYR A 15 -0.85 -4.96 25.05
N LEU A 16 -0.51 -5.38 23.84
CA LEU A 16 -0.36 -6.78 23.48
C LEU A 16 1.04 -6.94 22.89
N ASP A 17 1.88 -7.74 23.53
CA ASP A 17 3.17 -8.13 22.95
C ASP A 17 2.96 -9.38 22.12
N LYS A 18 3.19 -9.28 20.81
CA LYS A 18 3.03 -10.41 19.89
C LYS A 18 4.25 -10.46 18.98
N ASP A 19 5.00 -11.54 19.12
CA ASP A 19 6.15 -11.87 18.28
C ASP A 19 5.75 -12.67 17.02
N THR A 20 4.46 -12.92 16.82
CA THR A 20 3.93 -13.75 15.73
C THR A 20 2.78 -13.07 14.97
N VAL A 21 2.78 -13.24 13.64
CA VAL A 21 1.68 -12.84 12.77
C VAL A 21 0.61 -13.94 12.85
N TYR A 22 -0.57 -13.62 13.37
CA TYR A 22 -1.71 -14.54 13.34
C TYR A 22 -2.32 -14.55 11.93
N ALA A 23 -2.27 -15.71 11.27
CA ALA A 23 -3.15 -16.00 10.16
C ALA A 23 -4.54 -16.30 10.74
N TYR A 24 -5.45 -15.34 10.62
CA TYR A 24 -6.85 -15.54 11.00
C TYR A 24 -7.56 -16.28 9.86
N GLU A 25 -7.80 -17.58 10.05
CA GLU A 25 -8.48 -18.44 9.04
C GLU A 25 -10.02 -18.48 9.21
N GLY A 26 -10.56 -17.63 10.09
CA GLY A 26 -12.01 -17.55 10.35
C GLY A 26 -12.44 -18.24 11.64
N LEU A 27 -13.72 -18.08 11.97
CA LEU A 27 -14.40 -18.76 13.07
C LEU A 27 -15.28 -19.86 12.48
N TYR A 28 -14.97 -21.11 12.82
CA TYR A 28 -15.82 -22.25 12.48
C TYR A 28 -16.77 -22.52 13.65
N VAL A 29 -18.05 -22.23 13.46
CA VAL A 29 -19.10 -22.47 14.48
C VAL A 29 -19.83 -23.76 14.08
N ASP A 30 -19.47 -24.86 14.74
CA ASP A 30 -20.00 -26.19 14.39
C ASP A 30 -21.39 -26.48 14.98
N ASN A 31 -21.98 -25.55 15.73
CA ASN A 31 -23.34 -25.70 16.28
C ASN A 31 -23.94 -24.36 16.73
N ILE A 32 -24.77 -23.75 15.87
CA ILE A 32 -25.50 -22.51 16.20
C ILE A 32 -26.68 -22.78 17.17
N PHE A 33 -27.13 -24.05 17.27
CA PHE A 33 -28.27 -24.44 18.11
C PHE A 33 -27.90 -24.92 19.51
N ASP A 34 -26.60 -25.02 19.83
CA ASP A 34 -26.10 -25.41 21.17
C ASP A 34 -25.59 -24.19 21.97
N VAL A 35 -25.99 -22.98 21.56
CA VAL A 35 -25.65 -21.69 22.21
C VAL A 35 -26.67 -21.36 23.31
N GLY A 36 -27.18 -22.37 24.00
CA GLY A 36 -28.16 -22.22 25.08
C GLY A 36 -27.53 -21.93 26.43
N ASP A 37 -26.33 -22.46 26.68
CA ASP A 37 -25.68 -22.47 28.02
C ASP A 37 -24.24 -21.95 28.04
N LEU A 38 -23.75 -21.39 26.92
CA LEU A 38 -22.51 -20.61 26.96
C LEU A 38 -22.83 -19.25 27.60
N VAL A 39 -22.82 -19.21 28.93
CA VAL A 39 -22.38 -18.02 29.65
C VAL A 39 -20.99 -17.75 29.10
N VAL A 40 -20.93 -16.85 28.13
CA VAL A 40 -19.69 -16.41 27.49
C VAL A 40 -18.91 -15.65 28.54
N ASP A 41 -18.17 -16.40 29.35
CA ASP A 41 -17.30 -15.83 30.35
C ASP A 41 -16.15 -15.13 29.63
N GLU A 42 -15.83 -13.90 30.02
CA GLU A 42 -14.75 -13.10 29.42
C GLU A 42 -13.41 -13.87 29.49
N GLU A 43 -13.29 -14.73 30.49
CA GLU A 43 -12.16 -15.65 30.72
C GLU A 43 -12.02 -16.68 29.59
N TYR A 44 -13.12 -17.24 29.08
CA TYR A 44 -13.10 -18.21 27.97
C TYR A 44 -12.64 -17.56 26.67
N PHE A 45 -13.02 -16.30 26.43
CA PHE A 45 -12.52 -15.54 25.27
C PHE A 45 -11.03 -15.18 25.40
N ARG A 46 -10.55 -14.86 26.61
CA ARG A 46 -9.13 -14.62 26.88
C ARG A 46 -8.27 -15.85 26.63
N ASP A 47 -8.72 -17.01 27.10
CA ASP A 47 -8.03 -18.29 26.92
C ASP A 47 -8.07 -18.77 25.46
N THR A 48 -9.22 -18.66 24.79
CA THR A 48 -9.37 -19.12 23.40
C THR A 48 -8.57 -18.26 22.41
N LEU A 49 -8.43 -16.95 22.67
CA LEU A 49 -7.67 -16.05 21.81
C LEU A 49 -6.20 -15.90 22.24
N ALA A 50 -5.80 -16.51 23.37
CA ALA A 50 -4.48 -16.35 23.98
C ALA A 50 -4.01 -14.88 24.03
N LEU A 51 -4.94 -13.96 24.30
CA LEU A 51 -4.67 -12.53 24.33
C LEU A 51 -4.20 -12.15 25.74
N ASN A 52 -2.95 -12.45 26.05
CA ASN A 52 -2.26 -11.90 27.22
C ASN A 52 -2.02 -10.40 26.99
N TYR A 53 -3.02 -9.57 27.27
CA TYR A 53 -2.88 -8.12 27.24
C TYR A 53 -2.52 -7.57 28.62
N ALA A 54 -1.71 -6.53 28.63
CA ALA A 54 -1.38 -5.73 29.80
C ALA A 54 -1.88 -4.30 29.61
N THR A 55 -2.20 -3.58 30.67
CA THR A 55 -2.44 -2.13 30.60
C THR A 55 -1.12 -1.39 30.78
N LYS A 56 -0.72 -0.60 29.78
CA LYS A 56 0.58 0.09 29.81
C LYS A 56 0.57 1.38 29.01
N ALA A 57 1.13 2.43 29.61
CA ALA A 57 1.42 3.67 28.90
C ALA A 57 2.62 3.50 27.96
N GLN A 58 2.49 3.95 26.72
CA GLN A 58 3.54 3.80 25.71
C GLN A 58 3.49 4.91 24.66
N TRP A 59 4.67 5.31 24.20
CA TRP A 59 4.82 6.11 22.99
C TRP A 59 4.90 5.19 21.79
N ARG A 60 4.12 5.48 20.75
CA ARG A 60 4.21 4.80 19.46
C ARG A 60 4.36 5.82 18.35
N MET A 61 5.27 5.53 17.43
CA MET A 61 5.40 6.31 16.20
C MET A 61 4.18 6.02 15.31
N LEU A 62 3.60 7.07 14.74
CA LEU A 62 2.55 6.91 13.75
C LEU A 62 3.13 6.35 12.43
N PRO A 63 2.32 5.60 11.66
CA PRO A 63 2.65 5.30 10.28
C PRO A 63 3.01 6.59 9.55
N SER A 64 4.25 6.70 9.12
CA SER A 64 4.80 7.89 8.48
C SER A 64 5.53 7.53 7.21
N GLN A 65 5.63 8.48 6.29
CA GLN A 65 6.25 8.26 4.98
C GLN A 65 7.32 9.30 4.68
N ALA A 66 8.51 8.83 4.31
CA ALA A 66 9.54 9.64 3.69
C ALA A 66 9.64 9.29 2.20
N MET A 67 9.75 10.30 1.34
CA MET A 67 9.99 10.10 -0.08
C MET A 67 10.92 11.19 -0.59
N VAL A 68 11.95 10.77 -1.30
CA VAL A 68 12.80 11.64 -2.11
C VAL A 68 12.54 11.28 -3.56
N ARG A 69 12.32 12.29 -4.40
CA ARG A 69 12.19 12.11 -5.85
C ARG A 69 13.05 13.14 -6.56
N LEU A 70 13.96 12.65 -7.38
CA LEU A 70 14.80 13.43 -8.26
C LEU A 70 14.22 13.38 -9.65
N TYR A 71 14.11 14.53 -10.30
CA TYR A 71 13.54 14.69 -11.63
C TYR A 71 14.58 15.29 -12.56
N THR A 72 14.72 14.73 -13.75
CA THR A 72 15.59 15.28 -14.79
C THR A 72 14.94 15.15 -16.17
N ARG A 73 15.24 16.10 -17.06
CA ARG A 73 14.86 16.06 -18.48
C ARG A 73 16.14 16.05 -19.30
N PRO A 74 16.75 14.87 -19.50
CA PRO A 74 17.97 14.77 -20.30
C PRO A 74 17.74 15.23 -21.75
N TRP A 75 16.51 15.12 -22.26
CA TRP A 75 16.12 15.58 -23.59
C TRP A 75 14.79 16.33 -23.56
N GLN A 76 14.51 17.15 -24.59
CA GLN A 76 13.29 17.96 -24.65
C GLN A 76 12.00 17.14 -24.54
N ARG A 77 11.99 15.91 -25.06
CA ARG A 77 10.82 15.04 -25.07
C ARG A 77 10.86 13.91 -24.05
N VAL A 78 12.00 13.69 -23.39
CA VAL A 78 12.19 12.56 -22.46
C VAL A 78 12.50 13.09 -21.08
N GLY A 79 11.78 12.59 -20.09
CA GLY A 79 12.11 12.84 -18.70
C GLY A 79 12.29 11.55 -17.92
N LEU A 80 13.08 11.67 -16.87
CA LEU A 80 13.43 10.60 -15.96
C LEU A 80 13.18 11.07 -14.53
N ALA A 81 12.69 10.17 -13.69
CA ALA A 81 12.65 10.36 -12.26
C ALA A 81 13.22 9.14 -11.54
N VAL A 82 13.99 9.40 -10.51
CA VAL A 82 14.41 8.38 -9.54
C VAL A 82 13.75 8.74 -8.22
N SER A 83 13.16 7.75 -7.54
CA SER A 83 12.57 7.96 -6.22
C SER A 83 12.99 6.90 -5.24
N VAL A 84 13.12 7.31 -3.98
CA VAL A 84 13.28 6.42 -2.84
C VAL A 84 12.15 6.73 -1.87
N ARG A 85 11.40 5.72 -1.45
CA ARG A 85 10.26 5.83 -0.55
C ARG A 85 10.43 4.86 0.61
N GLN A 86 10.25 5.37 1.83
CA GLN A 86 10.18 4.58 3.05
C GLN A 86 8.84 4.85 3.75
N VAL A 87 8.16 3.79 4.16
CA VAL A 87 6.99 3.87 5.04
C VAL A 87 7.34 3.17 6.36
N VAL A 88 7.04 3.81 7.48
CA VAL A 88 7.31 3.28 8.82
C VAL A 88 6.12 2.39 9.24
N ILE A 89 6.05 1.21 8.64
CA ILE A 89 5.10 0.15 8.99
C ILE A 89 5.81 -1.21 8.91
N PRO A 90 5.40 -2.21 9.72
CA PRO A 90 5.98 -3.54 9.67
C PRO A 90 5.92 -4.17 8.27
N GLY A 91 7.00 -4.86 7.87
CA GLY A 91 7.10 -5.55 6.59
C GLY A 91 7.37 -4.67 5.37
N PHE A 92 7.44 -3.34 5.50
CA PHE A 92 7.76 -2.45 4.39
C PHE A 92 9.27 -2.28 4.23
N VAL A 93 9.82 -2.81 3.14
CA VAL A 93 11.22 -2.60 2.74
C VAL A 93 11.34 -1.29 1.96
N PRO A 94 12.41 -0.48 2.12
CA PRO A 94 12.62 0.72 1.32
C PRO A 94 12.37 0.47 -0.18
N GLU A 95 11.49 1.26 -0.77
CA GLU A 95 11.12 1.14 -2.17
C GLU A 95 11.96 2.10 -3.00
N VAL A 96 12.64 1.58 -4.02
CA VAL A 96 13.37 2.37 -5.02
C VAL A 96 12.62 2.28 -6.33
N GLY A 97 12.42 3.43 -6.98
CA GLY A 97 11.69 3.55 -8.23
C GLY A 97 12.47 4.31 -9.28
N LEU A 98 12.39 3.85 -10.52
CA LEU A 98 12.80 4.55 -11.72
C LEU A 98 11.55 4.77 -12.57
N GLN A 99 11.32 6.00 -13.01
CA GLN A 99 10.26 6.32 -13.97
C GLN A 99 10.87 7.04 -15.16
N ALA A 100 10.49 6.63 -16.35
CA ALA A 100 10.82 7.30 -17.59
C ALA A 100 9.52 7.68 -18.29
N TRP A 101 9.45 8.88 -18.86
CA TRP A 101 8.34 9.23 -19.75
C TRP A 101 8.86 9.93 -20.99
N MET A 102 8.14 9.75 -22.09
CA MET A 102 8.39 10.38 -23.37
C MET A 102 7.15 11.11 -23.87
N HIS A 103 7.36 12.24 -24.54
CA HIS A 103 6.33 13.03 -25.21
C HIS A 103 6.47 12.86 -26.72
N PRO A 104 5.92 11.78 -27.32
CA PRO A 104 6.00 11.57 -28.77
C PRO A 104 5.33 12.70 -29.56
N SER A 105 4.33 13.35 -28.98
CA SER A 105 3.67 14.54 -29.50
C SER A 105 3.30 15.48 -28.36
N ASN A 106 2.82 16.69 -28.68
CA ASN A 106 2.30 17.62 -27.66
C ASN A 106 1.01 17.13 -26.99
N ALA A 107 0.34 16.13 -27.59
CA ALA A 107 -0.92 15.60 -27.10
C ALA A 107 -0.75 14.32 -26.29
N TRP A 108 0.39 13.63 -26.36
CA TRP A 108 0.55 12.29 -25.79
C TRP A 108 1.82 12.18 -24.93
N ARG A 109 1.71 11.48 -23.81
CA ARG A 109 2.80 11.14 -22.90
C ARG A 109 2.75 9.64 -22.61
N TRP A 110 3.86 8.96 -22.85
CA TRP A 110 4.02 7.55 -22.57
C TRP A 110 5.00 7.42 -21.41
N GLY A 111 4.71 6.53 -20.46
CA GLY A 111 5.46 6.35 -19.24
C GLY A 111 5.76 4.88 -19.00
N LEU A 112 6.96 4.63 -18.50
CA LEU A 112 7.44 3.36 -18.01
C LEU A 112 7.91 3.57 -16.57
N ALA A 113 7.54 2.67 -15.67
CA ALA A 113 7.99 2.69 -14.29
C ALA A 113 8.52 1.32 -13.89
N VAL A 114 9.60 1.28 -13.12
CA VAL A 114 10.11 0.07 -12.47
C VAL A 114 10.35 0.40 -11.02
N ARG A 115 9.90 -0.47 -10.13
CA ARG A 115 10.05 -0.32 -8.68
C ARG A 115 10.53 -1.62 -8.07
N TYR A 116 11.35 -1.49 -7.04
CA TYR A 116 11.83 -2.60 -6.22
C TYR A 116 11.62 -2.28 -4.75
N GLY A 117 11.06 -3.22 -3.98
CA GLY A 117 10.78 -3.08 -2.55
C GLY A 117 9.33 -2.70 -2.24
N GLY A 118 9.11 -2.12 -1.06
CA GLY A 118 7.78 -1.96 -0.47
C GLY A 118 7.30 -3.25 0.17
N PHE A 119 6.11 -3.71 -0.21
CA PHE A 119 5.54 -4.99 0.25
C PHE A 119 5.79 -6.16 -0.72
N THR A 120 6.45 -5.90 -1.84
CA THR A 120 6.72 -6.86 -2.91
C THR A 120 8.17 -6.74 -3.36
N THR A 121 8.65 -7.66 -4.19
CA THR A 121 10.01 -7.59 -4.73
C THR A 121 10.10 -6.65 -5.93
N TRP A 122 9.50 -6.99 -7.07
CA TRP A 122 9.61 -6.22 -8.30
C TRP A 122 8.24 -5.84 -8.86
N GLN A 123 8.13 -4.59 -9.33
CA GLN A 123 6.94 -4.10 -10.02
C GLN A 123 7.39 -3.32 -11.27
N ALA A 124 6.72 -3.53 -12.39
CA ALA A 124 6.94 -2.76 -13.60
C ALA A 124 5.59 -2.25 -14.11
N GLY A 125 5.51 -0.99 -14.51
CA GLY A 125 4.26 -0.38 -14.92
C GLY A 125 4.38 0.42 -16.21
N LEU A 126 3.25 0.55 -16.89
CA LEU A 126 3.05 1.37 -18.07
C LEU A 126 2.03 2.45 -17.79
N GLN A 127 2.28 3.64 -18.32
CA GLN A 127 1.36 4.76 -18.27
C GLN A 127 1.20 5.34 -19.67
N LEU A 128 -0.03 5.62 -20.06
CA LEU A 128 -0.39 6.34 -21.26
C LEU A 128 -1.30 7.49 -20.87
N GLU A 129 -0.90 8.70 -21.22
CA GLU A 129 -1.70 9.89 -21.00
C GLU A 129 -1.83 10.64 -22.32
N GLY A 130 -3.03 11.12 -22.61
CA GLY A 130 -3.36 11.76 -23.86
C GLY A 130 -4.36 12.88 -23.67
N ALA A 131 -4.10 14.04 -24.27
CA ALA A 131 -5.09 15.09 -24.43
C ALA A 131 -5.33 15.33 -25.93
N PRO A 132 -6.13 14.46 -26.60
CA PRO A 132 -6.47 14.64 -28.00
C PRO A 132 -7.42 15.85 -28.12
N GLY A 133 -6.85 17.03 -28.36
CA GLY A 133 -7.57 18.30 -28.46
C GLY A 133 -7.51 19.14 -27.18
N ARG A 134 -8.38 20.15 -27.06
CA ARG A 134 -8.38 21.08 -25.91
C ARG A 134 -9.25 20.63 -24.73
N HIS A 135 -10.22 19.75 -25.00
CA HIS A 135 -11.29 19.45 -24.05
C HIS A 135 -11.28 18.02 -23.51
N LEU A 136 -10.42 17.14 -24.02
CA LEU A 136 -10.45 15.73 -23.64
C LEU A 136 -9.11 15.32 -23.04
N TYR A 137 -9.19 14.54 -21.96
CA TYR A 137 -8.06 13.97 -21.24
C TYR A 137 -8.30 12.47 -21.07
N LEU A 138 -7.29 11.68 -21.42
CA LEU A 138 -7.26 10.23 -21.30
C LEU A 138 -6.05 9.86 -20.46
N HIS A 139 -6.25 8.98 -19.50
CA HIS A 139 -5.18 8.36 -18.72
C HIS A 139 -5.46 6.88 -18.61
N ALA A 140 -4.48 6.06 -18.99
CA ALA A 140 -4.50 4.62 -18.81
C ALA A 140 -3.19 4.22 -18.12
N GLU A 141 -3.28 3.37 -17.11
CA GLU A 141 -2.14 2.95 -16.32
C GLU A 141 -2.27 1.48 -15.93
N LEU A 142 -1.18 0.76 -16.14
CA LEU A 142 -0.98 -0.61 -15.68
C LEU A 142 0.15 -0.54 -14.66
N PRO A 143 -0.14 -0.37 -13.35
CA PRO A 143 0.88 -0.12 -12.33
C PRO A 143 1.78 -1.32 -12.03
N ASP A 144 1.33 -2.54 -12.33
CA ASP A 144 2.11 -3.77 -12.13
C ASP A 144 1.83 -4.84 -13.21
N LEU A 145 2.56 -4.73 -14.31
CA LEU A 145 2.63 -5.73 -15.38
C LEU A 145 3.22 -7.05 -14.93
N VAL A 146 4.16 -7.04 -13.97
CA VAL A 146 4.79 -8.28 -13.49
C VAL A 146 3.75 -9.08 -12.71
N GLY A 147 3.00 -8.42 -11.83
CA GLY A 147 1.86 -9.01 -11.13
C GLY A 147 0.75 -9.48 -12.08
N LEU A 148 0.52 -8.76 -13.18
CA LEU A 148 -0.49 -9.13 -14.17
C LEU A 148 -0.09 -10.34 -15.05
N ALA A 149 1.19 -10.45 -15.39
CA ALA A 149 1.72 -11.53 -16.22
C ALA A 149 2.09 -12.80 -15.43
N SER A 150 2.31 -12.68 -14.11
CA SER A 150 2.67 -13.81 -13.25
C SER A 150 1.45 -14.58 -12.75
N PRO A 151 1.46 -15.94 -12.77
CA PRO A 151 0.41 -16.76 -12.16
C PRO A 151 0.22 -16.47 -10.67
N GLU A 152 1.31 -16.16 -9.97
CA GLU A 152 1.39 -15.90 -8.53
C GLU A 152 1.48 -14.39 -8.21
N GLY A 153 1.31 -13.54 -9.22
CA GLY A 153 1.44 -12.09 -9.09
C GLY A 153 0.36 -11.47 -8.21
N LEU A 154 0.78 -10.81 -7.13
CA LEU A 154 -0.07 -9.95 -6.31
C LEU A 154 -0.15 -8.55 -6.96
N GLY A 155 -1.35 -7.97 -7.09
CA GLY A 155 -1.52 -6.59 -7.57
C GLY A 155 -1.97 -6.43 -9.03
N ARG A 156 -3.02 -7.16 -9.44
CA ARG A 156 -3.65 -7.02 -10.78
C ARG A 156 -4.56 -5.80 -10.82
N ALA A 157 -3.98 -4.62 -11.02
CA ALA A 157 -4.72 -3.38 -11.20
C ALA A 157 -4.55 -2.85 -12.62
N ALA A 158 -5.63 -2.31 -13.18
CA ALA A 158 -5.62 -1.52 -14.39
C ALA A 158 -6.49 -0.29 -14.15
N ASN A 159 -5.93 0.88 -14.35
CA ASN A 159 -6.61 2.15 -14.14
C ASN A 159 -6.85 2.81 -15.48
N ALA A 160 -8.09 3.23 -15.72
CA ALA A 160 -8.46 4.05 -16.87
C ALA A 160 -9.29 5.24 -16.38
N ALA A 161 -8.95 6.43 -16.85
CA ALA A 161 -9.66 7.66 -16.54
C ALA A 161 -9.87 8.47 -17.81
N LEU A 162 -11.08 9.01 -17.94
CA LEU A 162 -11.47 9.93 -18.99
C LEU A 162 -11.95 11.21 -18.33
N GLY A 163 -11.38 12.34 -18.73
CA GLY A 163 -11.69 13.66 -18.20
C GLY A 163 -12.10 14.60 -19.33
N TRP A 164 -13.03 15.51 -19.02
CA TRP A 164 -13.40 16.62 -19.88
C TRP A 164 -12.92 17.93 -19.26
N ARG A 165 -12.20 18.74 -20.04
CA ARG A 165 -11.66 20.04 -19.63
C ARG A 165 -12.48 21.15 -20.30
N PHE A 166 -13.17 21.95 -19.50
CA PHE A 166 -13.91 23.12 -19.96
C PHE A 166 -12.98 24.29 -20.25
#